data_AF-A0A559TXU3-F1
#
_entry.id   AF-A0A559TXU3-F1
#
_cell.length_a   1.000
_cell.length_b   1.000
_cell.length_c   1.000
_cell.angle_alpha   90.00
_cell.angle_beta   90.00
_cell.angle_gamma   90.00
#
_symmetry.space_group_name_H-M   'P 1'
#
loop_
_entity.id
_entity.type
_entity.pdbx_description
1 polymer ?
#
loop_
_entity_poly.entity_id
_entity_poly.type
_entity_poly.pdbx_seq_one_letter_code
_entity_poly.pdbx_strand_id
1 'polypeptide(L)'
;MDTTPLRDAYRTLLDAAATVADSGDAVPPAGEWNADQILAHVALVGAATVTAVSSVASGAVTTYDNRLAQDAWTLDRLVALAGGNAGLRDRIRIQADALCALGGPMLSEAELDTPVPTLLLSNGTLLVDEPVPLRGLLAGLAEVELPGHAKQLLALLPDGAGQDGS
;
A
#
# COMPACT_ATOMS: atom_id res chain seq x y z
N MET A 1 -19.71 3.21 0.95
CA MET A 1 -18.87 3.65 -0.19
C MET A 1 -18.77 2.51 -1.21
N ASP A 2 -18.55 2.80 -2.50
CA ASP A 2 -18.18 1.75 -3.48
C ASP A 2 -16.71 1.37 -3.31
N THR A 3 -16.45 0.11 -2.95
CA THR A 3 -15.08 -0.41 -2.75
C THR A 3 -14.49 -1.04 -4.00
N THR A 4 -15.20 -1.02 -5.13
CA THR A 4 -14.72 -1.59 -6.39
C THR A 4 -13.35 -1.03 -6.81
N PRO A 5 -13.11 0.31 -6.77
CA PRO A 5 -11.81 0.87 -7.10
C PRO A 5 -10.68 0.35 -6.19
N LEU A 6 -10.94 0.25 -4.88
CA LEU A 6 -9.97 -0.25 -3.92
C LEU A 6 -9.61 -1.73 -4.18
N ARG A 7 -10.62 -2.56 -4.46
CA ARG A 7 -10.42 -3.97 -4.79
C ARG A 7 -9.60 -4.15 -6.07
N ASP A 8 -9.94 -3.38 -7.11
CA ASP A 8 -9.24 -3.44 -8.39
C ASP A 8 -7.78 -2.95 -8.27
N ALA A 9 -7.53 -1.93 -7.46
CA ALA A 9 -6.18 -1.43 -7.19
C ALA A 9 -5.32 -2.48 -6.46
N TYR A 10 -5.86 -3.15 -5.42
CA TYR A 10 -5.16 -4.24 -4.75
C TYR A 10 -4.87 -5.43 -5.67
N ARG A 11 -5.84 -5.82 -6.51
CA ARG A 11 -5.62 -6.88 -7.51
C ARG A 11 -4.48 -6.49 -8.45
N THR A 12 -4.52 -5.28 -9.00
CA THR A 12 -3.50 -4.77 -9.93
C THR A 12 -2.10 -4.77 -9.29
N LEU A 13 -1.99 -4.34 -8.04
CA LEU A 13 -0.73 -4.39 -7.29
C LEU A 13 -0.23 -5.83 -7.10
N LEU A 14 -1.10 -6.76 -6.69
CA LEU A 14 -0.73 -8.14 -6.44
C LEU A 14 -0.34 -8.87 -7.74
N ASP A 15 -0.99 -8.56 -8.85
CA ASP A 15 -0.65 -9.07 -10.18
C ASP A 15 0.72 -8.54 -10.64
N ALA A 16 1.01 -7.26 -10.42
CA ALA A 16 2.33 -6.68 -10.68
C ALA A 16 3.41 -7.36 -9.83
N ALA A 17 3.14 -7.56 -8.54
CA ALA A 17 4.05 -8.23 -7.62
C ALA A 17 4.33 -9.69 -8.03
N ALA A 18 3.31 -10.42 -8.48
CA ALA A 18 3.46 -11.77 -9.01
C ALA A 18 4.32 -11.76 -10.29
N THR A 19 4.06 -10.84 -11.22
CA THR A 19 4.84 -10.70 -12.46
C THR A 19 6.33 -10.47 -12.18
N VAL A 20 6.65 -9.62 -11.20
CA VAL A 20 8.03 -9.33 -10.79
C VAL A 20 8.67 -10.53 -10.09
N ALA A 21 7.93 -11.25 -9.24
CA ALA A 21 8.44 -12.44 -8.57
C ALA A 21 8.75 -13.57 -9.57
N ASP A 22 7.91 -13.72 -10.60
CA ASP A 22 8.03 -14.78 -11.61
C ASP A 22 9.17 -14.49 -12.62
N SER A 23 9.63 -13.25 -12.76
CA SER A 23 10.73 -12.92 -13.67
C SER A 23 12.09 -13.38 -13.15
N GLY A 24 12.29 -13.45 -11.83
CA GLY A 24 13.57 -13.82 -11.21
C GLY A 24 14.73 -12.83 -11.39
N ASP A 25 14.60 -11.88 -12.32
CA ASP A 25 15.66 -10.96 -12.77
C ASP A 25 15.40 -9.50 -12.36
N ALA A 26 14.48 -9.26 -11.43
CA ALA A 26 14.14 -7.91 -10.99
C ALA A 26 15.29 -7.26 -10.20
N VAL A 27 15.77 -6.11 -10.67
CA VAL A 27 16.88 -5.38 -10.03
C VAL A 27 16.42 -3.96 -9.70
N PRO A 28 16.47 -3.53 -8.42
CA PRO A 28 16.13 -2.17 -8.07
C PRO A 28 17.19 -1.19 -8.58
N PRO A 29 16.79 0.01 -9.04
CA PRO A 29 17.71 1.11 -9.24
C PRO A 29 18.49 1.43 -7.95
N ALA A 30 19.70 1.96 -8.09
CA ALA A 30 20.56 2.25 -6.95
C ALA A 30 19.90 3.28 -6.02
N GLY A 31 19.74 2.93 -4.74
CA GLY A 31 19.10 3.78 -3.73
C GLY A 31 17.57 3.69 -3.69
N GLU A 32 16.95 2.89 -4.56
CA GLU A 32 15.52 2.60 -4.54
C GLU A 32 15.21 1.29 -3.82
N TRP A 33 13.93 1.11 -3.47
CA TRP A 33 13.45 -0.11 -2.82
C TRP A 33 13.39 -1.29 -3.80
N ASN A 34 13.75 -2.46 -3.30
CA ASN A 34 13.48 -3.72 -3.99
C ASN A 34 11.99 -4.11 -3.88
N ALA A 35 11.59 -5.17 -4.59
CA ALA A 35 10.21 -5.64 -4.60
C ALA A 35 9.67 -5.96 -3.19
N ASP A 36 10.48 -6.58 -2.34
CA ASP A 36 10.08 -6.96 -0.99
C ASP A 36 9.90 -5.73 -0.09
N GLN A 37 10.75 -4.71 -0.20
CA GLN A 37 10.62 -3.45 0.52
C GLN A 37 9.40 -2.66 0.06
N ILE A 38 9.10 -2.64 -1.24
CA ILE A 38 7.85 -2.02 -1.76
C ILE A 38 6.63 -2.73 -1.18
N LEU A 39 6.60 -4.06 -1.17
CA LEU A 39 5.48 -4.82 -0.60
C LEU A 39 5.38 -4.65 0.92
N ALA A 40 6.50 -4.59 1.63
CA ALA A 40 6.52 -4.31 3.06
C ALA A 40 5.96 -2.91 3.36
N HIS A 41 6.29 -1.90 2.56
CA HIS A 41 5.72 -0.56 2.66
C HIS A 41 4.20 -0.60 2.49
N VAL A 42 3.72 -1.21 1.41
CA VAL A 42 2.27 -1.34 1.16
C VAL A 42 1.57 -2.09 2.30
N ALA A 43 2.16 -3.16 2.82
CA ALA A 43 1.57 -3.92 3.93
C ALA A 43 1.48 -3.08 5.22
N LEU A 44 2.42 -2.19 5.48
CA LEU A 44 2.39 -1.27 6.63
C LEU A 44 1.36 -0.16 6.43
N VAL A 45 1.32 0.44 5.24
CA VAL A 45 0.28 1.42 4.86
C VAL A 45 -1.11 0.79 5.01
N GLY A 46 -1.32 -0.41 4.46
CA GLY A 46 -2.57 -1.14 4.60
C GLY A 46 -2.94 -1.45 6.05
N ALA A 47 -1.96 -1.79 6.91
CA ALA A 47 -2.20 -1.98 8.34
C ALA A 47 -2.63 -0.68 9.05
N ALA A 48 -2.00 0.45 8.71
CA ALA A 48 -2.38 1.76 9.22
C ALA A 48 -3.80 2.13 8.77
N THR A 49 -4.16 1.87 7.51
CA THR A 49 -5.52 2.09 7.01
C THR A 49 -6.55 1.22 7.71
N VAL A 50 -6.27 -0.08 7.89
CA VAL A 50 -7.17 -0.99 8.65
C VAL A 50 -7.39 -0.46 10.07
N THR A 51 -6.31 0.03 10.71
CA THR A 51 -6.39 0.60 12.07
C THR A 51 -7.24 1.85 12.10
N ALA A 52 -7.07 2.77 11.15
CA ALA A 52 -7.87 3.98 11.06
C ALA A 52 -9.36 3.67 10.83
N VAL A 53 -9.67 2.80 9.87
CA VAL A 53 -11.05 2.38 9.57
C VAL A 53 -11.69 1.72 10.79
N SER A 54 -11.00 0.77 11.42
CA SER A 54 -11.54 0.02 12.56
C SER A 54 -11.75 0.92 13.78
N SER A 55 -10.85 1.88 14.00
CA SER A 55 -10.98 2.84 15.09
C SER A 55 -12.17 3.77 14.86
N VAL A 56 -12.32 4.32 13.67
CA VAL A 56 -13.48 5.17 13.33
C VAL A 56 -14.79 4.39 13.49
N ALA A 57 -14.87 3.17 12.94
CA ALA A 57 -16.06 2.33 13.02
C ALA A 57 -16.43 1.93 14.47
N SER A 58 -15.46 1.95 15.39
CA SER A 58 -15.68 1.65 16.81
C SER A 58 -15.80 2.91 17.68
N GLY A 59 -15.74 4.10 17.08
CA GLY A 59 -15.74 5.38 17.81
C GLY A 59 -14.46 5.63 18.64
N ALA A 60 -13.37 4.93 18.35
CA ALA A 60 -12.08 5.11 19.00
C ALA A 60 -11.27 6.23 18.36
N VAL A 61 -10.39 6.85 19.16
CA VAL A 61 -9.43 7.85 18.66
C VAL A 61 -8.36 7.16 17.81
N THR A 62 -8.05 7.74 16.66
CA THR A 62 -6.99 7.24 15.76
C THR A 62 -6.21 8.39 15.15
N THR A 63 -4.99 8.07 14.74
CA THR A 63 -4.16 8.89 13.85
C THR A 63 -3.75 8.05 12.64
N TYR A 64 -3.29 8.71 11.59
CA TYR A 64 -2.70 8.07 10.42
C TYR A 64 -1.29 8.62 10.20
N ASP A 65 -0.27 7.80 10.40
CA ASP A 65 1.14 8.20 10.27
C ASP A 65 1.89 7.12 9.49
N ASN A 66 2.43 7.49 8.32
CA ASN A 66 3.13 6.54 7.44
C ASN A 66 4.66 6.57 7.58
N ARG A 67 5.23 7.32 8.53
CA ARG A 67 6.71 7.45 8.65
C ARG A 67 7.40 6.12 8.88
N LEU A 68 6.83 5.26 9.72
CA LEU A 68 7.35 3.91 9.96
C LEU A 68 7.28 3.03 8.70
N ALA A 69 6.36 3.29 7.78
CA ALA A 69 6.30 2.59 6.51
C ALA A 69 7.43 3.01 5.54
N GLN A 70 8.24 4.02 5.85
CA GLN A 70 9.37 4.44 5.01
C GLN A 70 10.73 4.10 5.60
N ASP A 71 10.76 3.67 6.86
CA ASP A 71 11.99 3.34 7.56
C ASP A 71 12.54 2.00 7.08
N ALA A 72 13.75 2.02 6.51
CA ALA A 72 14.37 0.83 5.90
C ALA A 72 14.50 -0.34 6.88
N TRP A 73 14.85 -0.07 8.15
CA TRP A 73 14.95 -1.12 9.16
C TRP A 73 13.59 -1.78 9.44
N THR A 74 12.53 -0.99 9.53
CA THR A 74 11.16 -1.46 9.72
C THR A 74 10.69 -2.29 8.53
N LEU A 75 11.00 -1.85 7.31
CA LEU A 75 10.71 -2.59 6.07
C LEU A 75 11.42 -3.95 6.07
N ASP A 76 12.74 -3.97 6.23
CA ASP A 76 13.53 -5.20 6.21
C ASP A 76 13.12 -6.18 7.32
N ARG A 77 12.81 -5.65 8.50
CA ARG A 77 12.26 -6.46 9.60
C ARG A 77 10.94 -7.11 9.21
N LEU A 78 10.04 -6.37 8.57
CA LEU A 78 8.77 -6.93 8.13
C LEU A 78 8.97 -7.97 7.03
N VAL A 79 9.85 -7.72 6.06
CA VAL A 79 10.20 -8.71 5.02
C VAL A 79 10.60 -10.03 5.66
N ALA A 80 11.51 -9.98 6.64
CA ALA A 80 11.95 -11.18 7.37
C ALA A 80 10.81 -11.89 8.11
N LEU A 81 9.96 -11.14 8.82
CA LEU A 81 8.82 -11.70 9.57
C LEU A 81 7.75 -12.31 8.68
N ALA A 82 7.56 -11.77 7.48
CA ALA A 82 6.61 -12.27 6.50
C ALA A 82 7.15 -13.48 5.71
N GLY A 83 8.44 -13.83 5.84
CA GLY A 83 9.05 -14.88 5.03
C GLY A 83 9.28 -14.46 3.57
N GLY A 84 9.55 -13.17 3.34
CA GLY A 84 9.81 -12.59 2.03
C GLY A 84 8.55 -12.34 1.19
N ASN A 85 8.76 -12.19 -0.11
CA ASN A 85 7.75 -11.79 -1.09
C ASN A 85 6.38 -12.50 -0.97
N ALA A 86 6.38 -13.84 -0.91
CA ALA A 86 5.16 -14.63 -0.94
C ALA A 86 4.27 -14.35 0.29
N GLY A 87 4.85 -14.28 1.49
CA GLY A 87 4.09 -13.96 2.69
C GLY A 87 3.69 -12.50 2.78
N LEU A 88 4.45 -11.57 2.19
CA LEU A 88 4.02 -10.17 2.04
C LEU A 88 2.78 -10.06 1.15
N ARG A 89 2.76 -10.74 0.00
CA ARG A 89 1.59 -10.78 -0.89
C ARG A 89 0.37 -11.39 -0.18
N ASP A 90 0.55 -12.47 0.57
CA ASP A 90 -0.54 -13.07 1.36
C ASP A 90 -1.09 -12.11 2.41
N ARG A 91 -0.20 -11.43 3.14
CA ARG A 91 -0.57 -10.41 4.12
C ARG A 91 -1.36 -9.26 3.49
N ILE A 92 -0.89 -8.73 2.36
CA ILE A 92 -1.56 -7.64 1.63
C ILE A 92 -2.95 -8.09 1.18
N ARG A 93 -3.09 -9.32 0.66
CA ARG A 93 -4.38 -9.88 0.27
C ARG A 93 -5.37 -9.93 1.44
N ILE A 94 -4.93 -10.41 2.62
CA ILE A 94 -5.77 -10.46 3.82
C ILE A 94 -6.20 -9.05 4.26
N GLN A 95 -5.28 -8.07 4.20
CA GLN A 95 -5.59 -6.67 4.53
C GLN A 95 -6.56 -6.04 3.52
N ALA A 96 -6.40 -6.35 2.23
CA ALA A 96 -7.30 -5.91 1.17
C ALA A 96 -8.71 -6.45 1.38
N ASP A 97 -8.84 -7.74 1.73
CA ASP A 97 -10.12 -8.36 2.04
C ASP A 97 -10.80 -7.67 3.23
N ALA A 98 -10.04 -7.40 4.29
CA ALA A 98 -10.54 -6.67 5.47
C ALA A 98 -10.99 -5.25 5.13
N LEU A 99 -10.19 -4.48 4.38
CA LEU A 99 -10.53 -3.11 3.99
C LEU A 99 -11.74 -3.05 3.06
N CYS A 100 -11.84 -3.98 2.10
CA CYS A 100 -13.01 -4.04 1.22
C CYS A 100 -14.28 -4.43 1.98
N ALA A 101 -14.19 -5.29 2.98
CA ALA A 101 -15.33 -5.65 3.83
C ALA A 101 -15.76 -4.48 4.72
N LEU A 102 -14.81 -3.83 5.38
CA LEU A 102 -15.07 -2.71 6.30
C LEU A 102 -15.48 -1.43 5.56
N GLY A 103 -14.77 -1.07 4.49
CA GLY A 103 -15.02 0.15 3.71
C GLY A 103 -16.28 0.13 2.84
N GLY A 104 -16.93 -1.04 2.73
CA GLY A 104 -18.14 -1.23 1.93
C GLY A 104 -19.41 -0.71 2.61
N PRO A 105 -20.42 -1.56 2.88
CA PRO A 105 -21.70 -1.14 3.45
C PRO A 105 -21.64 -0.86 4.96
N MET A 106 -20.50 -1.12 5.63
CA MET A 106 -20.44 -1.05 7.10
C MET A 106 -20.22 0.37 7.64
N LEU A 107 -19.61 1.27 6.86
CA LEU A 107 -19.41 2.66 7.27
C LEU A 107 -20.57 3.54 6.81
N SER A 108 -21.11 4.30 7.76
CA SER A 108 -22.03 5.42 7.51
C SER A 108 -21.30 6.62 6.90
N GLU A 109 -22.04 7.57 6.34
CA GLU A 109 -21.46 8.82 5.82
C GLU A 109 -20.74 9.61 6.92
N ALA A 110 -21.26 9.60 8.16
CA ALA A 110 -20.61 10.27 9.29
C ALA A 110 -19.25 9.66 9.65
N GLU A 111 -19.14 8.33 9.61
CA GLU A 111 -17.85 7.64 9.81
C GLU A 111 -16.89 7.94 8.64
N LEU A 112 -17.38 7.96 7.41
CA LEU A 112 -16.57 8.32 6.24
C LEU A 112 -16.07 9.78 6.28
N ASP A 113 -16.85 10.70 6.86
CA ASP A 113 -16.48 12.11 7.05
C ASP A 113 -15.68 12.38 8.32
N THR A 114 -15.41 11.34 9.13
CA THR A 114 -14.64 11.52 10.36
C THR A 114 -13.23 12.01 10.04
N PRO A 115 -12.79 13.18 10.57
CA PRO A 115 -11.46 13.70 10.34
C PRO A 115 -10.43 12.90 11.12
N VAL A 116 -9.45 12.34 10.42
CA VAL A 116 -8.34 11.58 11.01
C VAL A 116 -7.08 12.47 10.97
N PRO A 117 -6.47 12.81 12.13
CA PRO A 117 -5.17 13.47 12.16
C PRO A 117 -4.15 12.67 11.36
N THR A 118 -3.61 13.27 10.31
CA THR A 118 -2.84 12.56 9.28
C THR A 118 -1.49 13.20 9.05
N LEU A 119 -0.44 12.39 9.08
CA LEU A 119 0.92 12.73 8.73
C LEU A 119 1.42 11.78 7.62
N LEU A 120 1.50 12.29 6.39
CA LEU A 120 1.97 11.54 5.22
C LEU A 120 3.25 12.13 4.68
N LEU A 121 4.26 11.26 4.54
CA LEU A 121 5.47 11.54 3.81
C LEU A 121 5.52 10.67 2.55
N SER A 122 6.25 11.11 1.54
CA SER A 122 6.70 10.28 0.42
C SER A 122 8.14 10.62 0.10
N ASN A 123 9.01 9.62 0.10
CA ASN A 123 10.45 9.79 -0.09
C ASN A 123 11.04 10.90 0.81
N GLY A 124 10.68 10.88 2.09
CA GLY A 124 11.10 11.89 3.07
C GLY A 124 10.49 13.29 2.90
N THR A 125 9.69 13.52 1.87
CA THR A 125 8.98 14.79 1.64
C THR A 125 7.63 14.78 2.32
N LEU A 126 7.33 15.81 3.11
CA LEU A 126 6.02 15.98 3.73
C LEU A 126 4.95 16.29 2.68
N LEU A 127 3.90 15.47 2.61
CA LEU A 127 2.77 15.65 1.71
C LEU A 127 1.53 16.18 2.46
N VAL A 128 1.26 15.65 3.65
CA VAL A 128 0.09 16.01 4.47
C VAL A 128 0.51 16.08 5.94
N ASP A 129 0.10 17.15 6.62
CA ASP A 129 0.19 17.33 8.08
C ASP A 129 -1.06 18.07 8.56
N GLU A 130 -2.22 17.44 8.35
CA GLU A 130 -3.53 18.00 8.69
C GLU A 130 -4.58 16.88 8.82
N PRO A 131 -5.75 17.15 9.42
CA PRO A 131 -6.83 16.17 9.45
C PRO A 131 -7.39 15.88 8.05
N VAL A 132 -7.48 14.60 7.70
CA VAL A 132 -8.05 14.12 6.43
C VAL A 132 -9.28 13.27 6.73
N PRO A 133 -10.42 13.46 6.05
CA PRO A 133 -11.58 12.58 6.20
C PRO A 133 -11.21 11.12 5.89
N LEU A 134 -11.79 10.16 6.61
CA LEU A 134 -11.52 8.73 6.37
C LEU A 134 -11.75 8.33 4.90
N ARG A 135 -12.80 8.86 4.25
CA ARG A 135 -13.05 8.64 2.82
C ARG A 135 -11.89 9.10 1.94
N GLY A 136 -11.21 10.18 2.32
CA GLY A 136 -10.06 10.71 1.60
C GLY A 136 -8.84 9.79 1.72
N LEU A 137 -8.61 9.18 2.90
CA LEU A 137 -7.56 8.19 3.09
C LEU A 137 -7.80 6.93 2.23
N LEU A 138 -9.05 6.45 2.18
CA LEU A 138 -9.43 5.29 1.36
C LEU A 138 -9.29 5.58 -0.14
N ALA A 139 -9.74 6.77 -0.58
CA ALA A 139 -9.59 7.21 -1.95
C ALA A 139 -8.11 7.36 -2.34
N GLY A 140 -7.29 8.02 -1.51
CA GLY A 140 -5.86 8.17 -1.74
C GLY A 140 -5.14 6.83 -1.84
N LEU A 141 -5.50 5.86 -1.00
CA LEU A 141 -4.98 4.50 -1.08
C LEU A 141 -5.31 3.83 -2.44
N ALA A 142 -6.59 3.90 -2.86
CA ALA A 142 -7.08 3.25 -4.07
C ALA A 142 -6.57 3.92 -5.36
N GLU A 143 -6.51 5.25 -5.39
CA GLU A 143 -6.29 6.03 -6.60
C GLU A 143 -4.84 6.44 -6.80
N VAL A 144 -4.04 6.53 -5.71
CA VAL A 144 -2.67 7.05 -5.74
C VAL A 144 -1.66 6.01 -5.25
N GLU A 145 -1.77 5.57 -4.00
CA GLU A 145 -0.73 4.73 -3.37
C GLU A 145 -0.58 3.37 -4.05
N LEU A 146 -1.67 2.60 -4.17
CA LEU A 146 -1.63 1.26 -4.76
C LEU A 146 -1.25 1.30 -6.25
N PRO A 147 -1.83 2.16 -7.11
CA PRO A 147 -1.41 2.27 -8.50
C PRO A 147 0.03 2.76 -8.65
N GLY A 148 0.50 3.66 -7.77
CA GLY A 148 1.88 4.14 -7.75
C GLY A 148 2.86 3.01 -7.51
N HIS A 149 2.64 2.20 -6.47
CA HIS A 149 3.52 1.08 -6.16
C HIS A 149 3.40 -0.09 -7.14
N ALA A 150 2.24 -0.29 -7.78
CA ALA A 150 2.12 -1.25 -8.88
C ALA A 150 3.02 -0.87 -10.06
N LYS A 151 3.06 0.43 -10.43
CA LYS A 151 3.99 0.93 -11.45
C LYS A 151 5.44 0.79 -11.02
N GLN A 152 5.75 1.12 -9.76
CA GLN A 152 7.10 0.99 -9.22
C GLN A 152 7.59 -0.46 -9.26
N LEU A 153 6.75 -1.43 -8.91
CA LEU A 153 7.07 -2.86 -9.01
C LEU A 153 7.39 -3.24 -10.46
N LEU A 154 6.53 -2.88 -11.41
CA LEU A 154 6.75 -3.22 -12.82
C LEU A 154 8.01 -2.56 -13.40
N ALA A 155 8.41 -1.39 -12.89
CA ALA A 155 9.65 -0.73 -13.28
C ALA A 155 10.93 -1.46 -12.79
N LEU A 156 10.81 -2.46 -11.91
CA LEU A 156 11.93 -3.33 -11.52
C LEU A 156 12.25 -4.39 -12.58
N LEU A 157 11.33 -4.64 -13.51
CA LEU A 157 11.58 -5.56 -14.61
C LEU A 157 12.62 -4.95 -15.56
N PRO A 158 13.52 -5.76 -16.12
CA PRO A 158 14.44 -5.27 -17.14
C PRO A 158 13.63 -4.70 -18.31
N ASP A 159 13.95 -3.48 -18.74
CA ASP A 159 13.53 -2.99 -20.04
C ASP A 159 13.98 -4.03 -21.06
N GLY A 160 13.02 -4.62 -21.80
CA GLY A 160 13.27 -5.74 -22.70
C GLY A 160 14.57 -5.51 -23.45
N ALA A 161 15.53 -6.44 -23.27
CA ALA A 161 16.82 -6.43 -23.95
C ALA A 161 16.62 -5.96 -25.39
N GLY A 162 17.47 -5.02 -25.80
CA GLY A 162 17.37 -4.30 -27.06
C GLY A 162 16.91 -5.19 -28.21
N GLN A 163 16.11 -4.58 -29.10
CA GLN A 163 15.98 -5.08 -30.46
C GLN A 163 17.38 -5.19 -31.07
N ASP A 164 18.03 -6.32 -30.86
CA ASP A 164 19.26 -6.70 -31.51
C ASP A 164 18.91 -7.16 -32.93
N GLY A 165 19.26 -6.30 -33.88
CA GLY A 165 19.84 -6.68 -35.16
C GLY A 165 19.01 -7.56 -36.10
N SER A 166 18.42 -6.93 -37.11
CA SER A 166 18.48 -7.41 -38.50
C SER A 166 18.49 -6.22 -39.46
#